data_AF-A0A542E5Q4-F1
#
_entry.id   AF-A0A542E5Q4-F1
#
_cell.length_a   1.000
_cell.length_b   1.000
_cell.length_c   1.000
_cell.angle_alpha   90.00
_cell.angle_beta   90.00
_cell.angle_gamma   90.00
#
_symmetry.space_group_name_H-M   'P 1'
#
loop_
_entity.id
_entity.type
_entity.pdbx_description
1 polymer ?
#
loop_
_entity_poly.entity_id
_entity_poly.type
_entity_poly.pdbx_seq_one_letter_code
_entity_poly.pdbx_strand_id
1 'polypeptide(L)'
;MHPLRRHDEKLGRPWRRLVAAGMVLAGLVLLGGCASSTGSASSGWLPEGSNGGQVTSETGRVTSLWIGTWIAALVVGAIVWGLTIYVMVRYRRKKDEVGLPPQLRYNVPIEMLYTILPVFMVAVLFYYTARDESALIDVSKKPDIQVNVVAKQWSWDFNYVTANTYESGVQTELNPSTGAPENAMPVLYLPVNKRVEFILNARDVIHSFWVPAFLQKMDMLPGRTNRFQVVPTQEGTFQGKCAELCGAYHSQMLFVVKVVSQNEYDSQMQKLRDLGQSGQLPNTLNREQVNPKDQDLIPTPSGSN
;
A
#
# COMPACT_ATOMS: atom_id res chain seq x y z
N MET A 1 -2.74 70.30 -5.04
CA MET A 1 -2.15 69.44 -6.08
C MET A 1 -0.72 69.10 -5.65
N HIS A 2 -0.52 67.90 -5.10
CA HIS A 2 0.81 67.39 -4.73
C HIS A 2 1.30 66.49 -5.89
N PRO A 3 2.52 66.66 -6.40
CA PRO A 3 2.99 65.87 -7.53
C PRO A 3 3.20 64.41 -7.09
N LEU A 4 2.62 63.48 -7.84
CA LEU A 4 2.85 62.04 -7.69
C LEU A 4 4.33 61.75 -7.98
N ARG A 5 5.04 61.24 -6.98
CA ARG A 5 6.44 60.81 -7.10
C ARG A 5 6.48 59.58 -8.01
N ARG A 6 7.06 59.72 -9.21
CA ARG A 6 7.47 58.58 -10.04
C ARG A 6 8.43 57.71 -9.24
N HIS A 7 8.04 56.47 -8.96
CA HIS A 7 8.95 55.46 -8.46
C HIS A 7 9.78 54.96 -9.63
N ASP A 8 11.03 55.41 -9.72
CA ASP A 8 12.03 54.79 -10.59
C ASP A 8 12.25 53.33 -10.15
N GLU A 9 11.95 52.41 -11.05
CA GLU A 9 12.27 51.00 -10.92
C GLU A 9 13.79 50.80 -10.88
N LYS A 10 14.31 50.41 -9.71
CA LYS A 10 15.55 49.64 -9.62
C LYS A 10 15.30 48.37 -8.82
N LEU A 11 14.49 47.46 -9.37
CA LEU A 11 14.47 46.03 -9.01
C LEU A 11 15.75 45.34 -9.53
N GLY A 12 16.90 45.79 -9.05
CA GLY A 12 18.20 45.43 -9.61
C GLY A 12 19.07 44.61 -8.66
N ARG A 13 19.18 43.30 -8.94
CA ARG A 13 20.29 42.37 -8.60
C ARG A 13 20.13 41.32 -7.48
N PRO A 14 19.61 41.55 -6.25
CA PRO A 14 19.61 40.48 -5.24
C PRO A 14 18.50 39.44 -5.47
N TRP A 15 17.34 39.87 -5.98
CA TRP A 15 16.19 38.99 -6.26
C TRP A 15 16.48 37.98 -7.37
N ARG A 16 17.13 38.43 -8.45
CA ARG A 16 17.54 37.56 -9.57
C ARG A 16 18.50 36.45 -9.13
N ARG A 17 19.37 36.72 -8.15
CA ARG A 17 20.31 35.73 -7.62
C ARG A 17 19.63 34.70 -6.71
N LEU A 18 18.66 35.10 -5.91
CA LEU A 18 17.88 34.19 -5.06
C LEU A 18 16.91 33.31 -5.88
N VAL A 19 16.28 33.87 -6.92
CA VAL A 19 15.44 33.11 -7.85
C VAL A 19 16.29 32.16 -8.70
N ALA A 20 17.47 32.58 -9.16
CA ALA A 20 18.40 31.70 -9.85
C ALA A 20 18.92 30.58 -8.94
N ALA A 21 19.27 30.88 -7.68
CA ALA A 21 19.69 29.86 -6.71
C ALA A 21 18.57 28.87 -6.38
N GLY A 22 17.32 29.35 -6.25
CA GLY A 22 16.14 28.49 -6.07
C GLY A 22 15.85 27.60 -7.28
N MET A 23 16.00 28.12 -8.50
CA MET A 23 15.88 27.33 -9.73
C MET A 23 17.01 26.31 -9.89
N VAL A 24 18.23 26.63 -9.47
CA VAL A 24 19.36 25.68 -9.47
C VAL A 24 19.17 24.59 -8.41
N LEU A 25 18.68 24.91 -7.21
CA LEU A 25 18.33 23.90 -6.20
C LEU A 25 17.15 23.02 -6.64
N ALA A 26 16.09 23.61 -7.21
CA ALA A 26 14.99 22.84 -7.78
C ALA A 26 15.46 21.97 -8.96
N GLY A 27 16.34 22.50 -9.82
CA GLY A 27 16.97 21.77 -10.90
C GLY A 27 17.84 20.61 -10.42
N LEU A 28 18.62 20.79 -9.35
CA LEU A 28 19.44 19.75 -8.74
C LEU A 28 18.60 18.65 -8.06
N VAL A 29 17.46 19.01 -7.46
CA VAL A 29 16.50 18.04 -6.90
C VAL A 29 15.79 17.27 -8.01
N LEU A 30 15.41 17.92 -9.11
CA LEU A 30 14.82 17.28 -10.28
C LEU A 30 15.83 16.38 -11.03
N LEU A 31 17.08 16.81 -11.16
CA LEU A 31 18.16 16.03 -11.79
C LEU A 31 18.62 14.86 -10.92
N GLY A 32 18.59 14.99 -9.59
CA GLY A 32 18.85 13.89 -8.66
C GLY A 32 17.81 12.76 -8.73
N GLY A 33 16.56 13.08 -9.11
CA GLY A 33 15.49 12.11 -9.33
C GLY A 33 15.68 11.23 -10.56
N CYS A 34 16.38 11.70 -11.59
CA CYS A 34 16.63 10.92 -12.81
C CYS A 34 17.81 9.93 -12.69
N ALA A 35 18.71 10.13 -11.73
CA ALA A 35 19.92 9.30 -11.57
C ALA A 35 19.71 8.01 -10.77
N SER A 36 18.49 7.75 -10.26
CA SER A 36 18.20 6.61 -9.38
C SER A 36 17.13 5.70 -9.97
N SER A 37 17.36 5.16 -11.16
CA SER A 37 16.52 4.12 -11.78
C SER A 37 16.50 2.78 -11.00
N THR A 38 17.19 2.70 -9.86
CA THR A 38 17.28 1.53 -8.97
C THR A 38 17.07 1.87 -7.48
N GLY A 39 16.74 3.12 -7.13
CA GLY A 39 16.55 3.55 -5.73
C GLY A 39 15.08 3.66 -5.33
N SER A 40 14.78 3.48 -4.04
CA SER A 40 13.45 3.64 -3.42
C SER A 40 12.78 4.99 -3.74
N ALA A 41 13.54 6.01 -4.15
CA ALA A 41 13.00 7.28 -4.65
C ALA A 41 12.22 7.14 -5.98
N SER A 42 12.65 6.26 -6.89
CA SER A 42 11.99 6.05 -8.19
C SER A 42 10.64 5.33 -8.09
N SER A 43 10.43 4.56 -7.03
CA SER A 43 9.15 3.92 -6.69
C SER A 43 8.29 4.77 -5.75
N GLY A 44 8.68 6.01 -5.45
CA GLY A 44 7.97 6.88 -4.52
C GLY A 44 8.03 6.39 -3.06
N TRP A 45 9.12 5.75 -2.66
CA TRP A 45 9.38 5.20 -1.31
C TRP A 45 8.48 4.02 -0.92
N LEU A 46 7.99 3.26 -1.90
CA LEU A 46 7.34 1.97 -1.63
C LEU A 46 8.34 0.97 -1.01
N PRO A 47 7.86 -0.01 -0.21
CA PRO A 47 8.72 -0.97 0.48
C PRO A 47 9.74 -1.65 -0.45
N GLU A 48 10.98 -1.80 0.02
CA GLU A 48 12.02 -2.55 -0.67
C GLU A 48 11.57 -4.02 -0.79
N GLY A 49 11.37 -4.47 -2.03
CA GLY A 49 10.63 -5.68 -2.38
C GLY A 49 9.70 -5.47 -3.58
N SER A 50 9.03 -4.30 -3.67
CA SER A 50 8.31 -3.87 -4.88
C SER A 50 9.20 -3.07 -5.85
N ASN A 51 10.40 -2.71 -5.41
CA ASN A 51 11.29 -1.79 -6.11
C ASN A 51 12.14 -2.56 -7.12
N GLY A 52 11.76 -2.51 -8.41
CA GLY A 52 12.55 -3.04 -9.53
C GLY A 52 11.91 -4.20 -10.29
N GLY A 53 10.72 -4.68 -9.90
CA GLY A 53 10.04 -5.77 -10.60
C GLY A 53 8.56 -5.88 -10.27
N GLN A 54 7.78 -6.42 -11.21
CA GLN A 54 6.43 -6.91 -10.92
C GLN A 54 6.58 -8.17 -10.06
N VAL A 55 6.40 -8.05 -8.72
CA VAL A 55 6.37 -9.20 -7.80
C VAL A 55 5.10 -10.01 -8.02
N THR A 56 4.01 -9.31 -8.32
CA THR A 56 2.73 -9.89 -8.75
C THR A 56 2.21 -9.19 -9.99
N SER A 57 1.18 -9.76 -10.62
CA SER A 57 0.44 -9.13 -11.72
C SER A 57 -0.11 -7.73 -11.40
N GLU A 58 -0.37 -7.44 -10.11
CA GLU A 58 -1.02 -6.22 -9.68
C GLU A 58 -0.05 -5.14 -9.20
N THR A 59 1.16 -5.52 -8.78
CA THR A 59 2.17 -4.59 -8.23
C THR A 59 2.43 -3.40 -9.15
N GLY A 60 2.52 -3.62 -10.47
CA GLY A 60 2.77 -2.56 -11.44
C GLY A 60 1.65 -1.51 -11.53
N ARG A 61 0.39 -1.94 -11.38
CA ARG A 61 -0.78 -1.04 -11.37
C ARG A 61 -0.74 -0.14 -10.14
N VAL A 62 -0.55 -0.73 -8.96
CA VAL A 62 -0.51 0.01 -7.69
C VAL A 62 0.66 1.00 -7.68
N THR A 63 1.85 0.56 -8.09
CA THR A 63 3.04 1.43 -8.16
C THR A 63 2.84 2.59 -9.12
N SER A 64 2.22 2.37 -10.29
CA SER A 64 1.98 3.43 -11.27
C SER A 64 1.00 4.49 -10.75
N LEU A 65 -0.09 4.07 -10.11
CA LEU A 65 -1.05 4.99 -9.48
C LEU A 65 -0.39 5.77 -8.33
N TRP A 66 0.41 5.10 -7.50
CA TRP A 66 1.16 5.71 -6.41
C TRP A 66 2.12 6.80 -6.90
N ILE A 67 2.99 6.47 -7.85
CA ILE A 67 3.95 7.42 -8.42
C ILE A 67 3.23 8.61 -9.06
N GLY A 68 2.18 8.35 -9.86
CA GLY A 68 1.38 9.41 -10.48
C GLY A 68 0.74 10.35 -9.44
N THR A 69 0.20 9.78 -8.36
CA THR A 69 -0.40 10.54 -7.26
C THR A 69 0.63 11.38 -6.52
N TRP A 70 1.81 10.83 -6.22
CA TRP A 70 2.90 11.59 -5.58
C TRP A 70 3.42 12.72 -6.43
N ILE A 71 3.60 12.50 -7.75
CA ILE A 71 4.01 13.57 -8.67
C ILE A 71 2.96 14.70 -8.65
N ALA A 72 1.68 14.36 -8.76
CA ALA A 72 0.60 15.36 -8.71
C ALA A 72 0.60 16.12 -7.36
N ALA A 73 0.72 15.40 -6.25
CA ALA A 73 0.78 15.98 -4.91
C ALA A 73 2.00 16.90 -4.72
N LEU A 74 3.17 16.52 -5.24
CA LEU A 74 4.38 17.33 -5.17
C LEU A 74 4.29 18.60 -6.02
N VAL A 75 3.69 18.53 -7.21
CA VAL A 75 3.44 19.72 -8.04
C VAL A 75 2.56 20.72 -7.30
N VAL A 76 1.45 20.24 -6.71
CA VAL A 76 0.53 21.08 -5.93
C VAL A 76 1.22 21.62 -4.68
N GLY A 77 1.92 20.75 -3.95
CA GLY A 77 2.68 21.12 -2.75
C GLY A 77 3.73 22.19 -3.05
N ALA A 78 4.48 22.05 -4.13
CA ALA A 78 5.48 23.04 -4.56
C ALA A 78 4.84 24.40 -4.87
N ILE A 79 3.68 24.43 -5.53
CA ILE A 79 2.93 25.67 -5.78
C ILE A 79 2.50 26.31 -4.46
N VAL A 80 1.87 25.54 -3.56
CA VAL A 80 1.36 26.05 -2.27
C VAL A 80 2.50 26.53 -1.38
N TRP A 81 3.57 25.76 -1.24
CA TRP A 81 4.77 26.16 -0.49
C TRP A 81 5.44 27.38 -1.12
N GLY A 82 5.57 27.41 -2.45
CA GLY A 82 6.13 28.55 -3.17
C GLY A 82 5.34 29.84 -2.94
N LEU A 83 4.01 29.78 -3.04
CA LEU A 83 3.13 30.92 -2.75
C LEU A 83 3.20 31.35 -1.29
N THR A 84 3.25 30.39 -0.36
CA THR A 84 3.37 30.67 1.08
C THR A 84 4.69 31.37 1.38
N ILE A 85 5.81 30.84 0.89
CA ILE A 85 7.15 31.44 1.03
C ILE A 85 7.19 32.82 0.35
N TYR A 86 6.60 32.94 -0.83
CA TYR A 86 6.50 34.22 -1.52
C TYR A 86 5.79 35.26 -0.66
N VAL A 87 4.64 34.91 -0.07
CA VAL A 87 3.90 35.84 0.79
C VAL A 87 4.69 36.22 2.04
N MET A 88 5.31 35.23 2.70
CA MET A 88 6.15 35.44 3.88
C MET A 88 7.33 36.39 3.61
N VAL A 89 7.95 36.31 2.43
CA VAL A 89 9.11 37.16 2.08
C VAL A 89 8.68 38.51 1.52
N ARG A 90 7.69 38.53 0.61
CA ARG A 90 7.29 39.74 -0.13
C ARG A 90 6.47 40.71 0.70
N TYR A 91 5.60 40.21 1.57
CA TYR A 91 4.69 41.02 2.40
C TYR A 91 5.12 41.07 3.86
N ARG A 92 6.38 40.72 4.16
CA ARG A 92 6.96 40.91 5.49
C ARG A 92 7.01 42.40 5.83
N ARG A 93 6.38 42.78 6.95
CA ARG A 93 6.42 44.16 7.45
C ARG A 93 7.85 44.62 7.71
N LYS A 94 8.21 45.80 7.21
CA LYS A 94 9.49 46.44 7.48
C LYS A 94 9.39 47.38 8.69
N LYS A 95 10.55 47.72 9.28
CA LYS A 95 10.64 48.52 10.50
C LYS A 95 10.07 49.95 10.34
N ASP A 96 10.10 50.46 9.11
CA ASP A 96 9.68 51.81 8.72
C ASP A 96 8.22 51.91 8.24
N GLU A 97 7.52 50.77 8.12
CA GLU A 97 6.13 50.74 7.67
C GLU A 97 5.14 51.00 8.80
N VAL A 98 4.40 52.11 8.68
CA VAL A 98 3.31 52.53 9.56
C VAL A 98 1.97 52.47 8.83
N GLY A 99 0.91 52.06 9.53
CA GLY A 99 -0.44 51.89 8.96
C GLY A 99 -0.87 50.43 8.75
N LEU A 100 -2.07 50.26 8.22
CA LEU A 100 -2.68 48.96 7.91
C LEU A 100 -2.47 48.59 6.43
N PRO A 101 -2.37 47.28 6.09
CA PRO A 101 -2.31 46.85 4.70
C PRO A 101 -3.63 47.14 3.95
N PRO A 102 -3.61 47.18 2.59
CA PRO A 102 -4.82 47.32 1.80
C PRO A 102 -5.88 46.28 2.16
N GLN A 103 -7.08 46.74 2.52
CA GLN A 103 -8.21 45.87 2.86
C GLN A 103 -8.95 45.44 1.59
N LEU A 104 -8.43 44.41 0.93
CA LEU A 104 -9.11 43.79 -0.22
C LEU A 104 -10.20 42.84 0.30
N ARG A 105 -11.37 42.87 -0.34
CA ARG A 105 -12.49 41.96 -0.05
C ARG A 105 -13.04 41.41 -1.35
N TYR A 106 -13.25 40.10 -1.38
CA TYR A 106 -13.86 39.33 -2.46
C TYR A 106 -13.08 39.40 -3.79
N ASN A 107 -12.85 38.23 -4.38
CA ASN A 107 -12.33 38.14 -5.74
C ASN A 107 -12.96 36.93 -6.41
N VAL A 108 -14.23 37.06 -6.80
CA VAL A 108 -15.01 35.95 -7.36
C VAL A 108 -14.26 35.16 -8.45
N PRO A 109 -13.51 35.78 -9.38
CA PRO A 109 -12.69 35.03 -10.33
C PRO A 109 -11.64 34.08 -9.69
N ILE A 110 -10.91 34.54 -8.66
CA ILE A 110 -9.94 33.66 -7.97
C ILE A 110 -10.64 32.59 -7.13
N GLU A 111 -11.79 32.95 -6.56
CA GLU A 111 -12.63 32.04 -5.78
C GLU A 111 -13.13 30.88 -6.64
N MET A 112 -13.63 31.17 -7.84
CA MET A 112 -14.02 30.16 -8.82
C MET A 112 -12.83 29.27 -9.24
N LEU A 113 -11.64 29.86 -9.45
CA LEU A 113 -10.45 29.12 -9.84
C LEU A 113 -10.06 28.06 -8.79
N TYR A 114 -9.89 28.46 -7.53
CA TYR A 114 -9.45 27.54 -6.47
C TYR A 114 -10.55 26.58 -5.99
N THR A 115 -11.80 26.76 -6.39
CA THR A 115 -12.88 25.79 -6.13
C THR A 115 -12.98 24.77 -7.26
N ILE A 116 -13.06 25.23 -8.52
CA ILE A 116 -13.25 24.36 -9.68
C ILE A 116 -12.03 23.46 -9.89
N LEU A 117 -10.82 24.02 -9.82
CA LEU A 117 -9.60 23.27 -10.13
C LEU A 117 -9.39 22.07 -9.20
N PRO A 118 -9.48 22.18 -7.85
CA PRO A 118 -9.37 21.02 -6.97
C PRO A 118 -10.48 19.99 -7.17
N VAL A 119 -11.72 20.42 -7.44
CA VAL A 119 -12.83 19.48 -7.71
C VAL A 119 -12.52 18.61 -8.92
N PHE A 120 -12.05 19.20 -10.03
CA PHE A 120 -11.64 18.43 -11.20
C PHE A 120 -10.43 17.52 -10.93
N MET A 121 -9.44 18.00 -10.18
CA MET A 121 -8.28 17.16 -9.81
C MET A 121 -8.70 15.93 -9.00
N VAL A 122 -9.56 16.11 -8.00
CA VAL A 122 -10.08 15.00 -7.18
C VAL A 122 -10.93 14.05 -8.03
N ALA A 123 -11.76 14.56 -8.94
CA ALA A 123 -12.57 13.72 -9.83
C ALA A 123 -11.70 12.81 -10.73
N VAL A 124 -10.60 13.35 -11.27
CA VAL A 124 -9.65 12.56 -12.08
C VAL A 124 -8.95 11.50 -11.23
N LEU A 125 -8.46 11.88 -10.04
CA LEU A 125 -7.83 10.92 -9.12
C LEU A 125 -8.81 9.80 -8.74
N PHE A 126 -10.04 10.15 -8.36
CA PHE A 126 -11.09 9.21 -8.01
C PHE A 126 -11.39 8.21 -9.13
N TYR A 127 -11.48 8.66 -10.38
CA TYR A 127 -11.69 7.77 -11.53
C TYR A 127 -10.61 6.70 -11.63
N TYR A 128 -9.33 7.10 -11.55
CA TYR A 128 -8.22 6.15 -11.63
C TYR A 128 -8.18 5.21 -10.41
N THR A 129 -8.44 5.72 -9.21
CA THR A 129 -8.55 4.92 -7.99
C THR A 129 -9.65 3.86 -8.11
N ALA A 130 -10.88 4.26 -8.47
CA ALA A 130 -12.00 3.33 -8.57
C ALA A 130 -11.79 2.26 -9.65
N ARG A 131 -11.19 2.64 -10.79
CA ARG A 131 -10.82 1.71 -11.87
C ARG A 131 -9.81 0.66 -11.39
N ASP A 132 -8.77 1.11 -10.70
CA ASP A 132 -7.68 0.23 -10.28
C ASP A 132 -8.09 -0.64 -9.08
N GLU A 133 -8.86 -0.10 -8.12
CA GLU A 133 -9.47 -0.86 -7.03
C GLU A 133 -10.36 -1.99 -7.57
N SER A 134 -11.25 -1.68 -8.52
CA SER A 134 -12.15 -2.67 -9.13
C SER A 134 -11.38 -3.84 -9.77
N ALA A 135 -10.20 -3.56 -10.33
CA ALA A 135 -9.34 -4.60 -10.90
C ALA A 135 -8.63 -5.44 -9.82
N LEU A 136 -8.24 -4.85 -8.69
CA LEU A 136 -7.55 -5.54 -7.60
C LEU A 136 -8.45 -6.52 -6.83
N ILE A 137 -9.74 -6.23 -6.75
CA ILE A 137 -10.73 -7.07 -6.07
C ILE A 137 -11.49 -8.01 -7.02
N ASP A 138 -11.14 -8.00 -8.31
CA ASP A 138 -11.76 -8.87 -9.31
C ASP A 138 -11.30 -10.32 -9.12
N VAL A 139 -12.26 -11.20 -8.80
CA VAL A 139 -12.08 -12.64 -8.62
C VAL A 139 -12.82 -13.46 -9.69
N SER A 140 -13.23 -12.83 -10.79
CA SER A 140 -13.99 -13.50 -11.86
C SER A 140 -13.19 -14.56 -12.62
N LYS A 141 -11.85 -14.51 -12.56
CA LYS A 141 -10.96 -15.46 -13.24
C LYS A 141 -10.86 -16.76 -12.46
N LYS A 142 -10.85 -17.89 -13.17
CA LYS A 142 -10.65 -19.21 -12.54
C LYS A 142 -9.26 -19.31 -11.91
N PRO A 143 -9.14 -19.60 -10.60
CA PRO A 143 -7.85 -19.78 -9.94
C PRO A 143 -7.20 -21.11 -10.31
N ASP A 144 -5.86 -21.12 -10.33
CA ASP A 144 -5.06 -22.35 -10.45
C ASP A 144 -4.91 -23.01 -9.08
N ILE A 145 -4.71 -22.19 -8.04
CA ILE A 145 -4.54 -22.60 -6.64
C ILE A 145 -5.48 -21.78 -5.77
N GLN A 146 -6.16 -22.46 -4.85
CA GLN A 146 -6.94 -21.83 -3.79
C GLN A 146 -6.26 -22.07 -2.44
N VAL A 147 -6.07 -21.00 -1.68
CA VAL A 147 -5.56 -21.05 -0.32
C VAL A 147 -6.54 -20.35 0.60
N ASN A 148 -7.10 -21.09 1.56
CA ASN A 148 -7.87 -20.50 2.64
C ASN A 148 -6.92 -20.13 3.78
N VAL A 149 -6.70 -18.82 3.93
CA VAL A 149 -5.90 -18.24 5.00
C VAL A 149 -6.82 -17.96 6.17
N VAL A 150 -6.48 -18.54 7.33
CA VAL A 150 -7.27 -18.39 8.54
C VAL A 150 -6.43 -17.72 9.61
N ALA A 151 -6.84 -16.51 10.02
CA ALA A 151 -6.19 -15.77 11.09
C ALA A 151 -6.76 -16.17 12.47
N LYS A 152 -5.88 -16.30 13.46
CA LYS A 152 -6.23 -16.62 14.86
C LYS A 152 -5.29 -15.91 15.82
N GLN A 153 -5.68 -15.72 17.07
CA GLN A 153 -4.83 -15.16 18.12
C GLN A 153 -3.73 -16.17 18.50
N TRP A 154 -2.44 -15.90 18.29
CA TRP A 154 -1.85 -14.86 17.42
C TRP A 154 -0.91 -15.52 16.41
N SER A 155 -1.50 -16.18 15.41
CA SER A 155 -0.80 -16.88 14.32
C SER A 155 -1.69 -17.05 13.08
N TRP A 156 -1.17 -17.75 12.09
CA TRP A 156 -1.76 -17.94 10.76
C TRP A 156 -1.86 -19.43 10.44
N ASP A 157 -3.02 -19.85 9.94
CA ASP A 157 -3.21 -21.17 9.34
C ASP A 157 -3.40 -21.03 7.83
N PHE A 158 -2.77 -21.92 7.06
CA PHE A 158 -2.86 -21.95 5.61
C PHE A 158 -3.43 -23.30 5.17
N ASN A 159 -4.68 -23.29 4.68
CA ASN A 159 -5.30 -24.46 4.06
C ASN A 159 -5.09 -24.39 2.54
N TYR A 160 -4.29 -25.29 1.99
CA TYR A 160 -4.10 -25.43 0.55
C TYR A 160 -5.25 -26.26 -0.01
N VAL A 161 -6.36 -25.59 -0.31
CA VAL A 161 -7.64 -26.20 -0.71
C VAL A 161 -7.47 -27.13 -1.91
N THR A 162 -6.77 -26.65 -2.94
CA THR A 162 -6.52 -27.42 -4.17
C THR A 162 -5.66 -28.65 -3.92
N ALA A 163 -4.67 -28.55 -3.03
CA ALA A 163 -3.80 -29.67 -2.67
C ALA A 163 -4.43 -30.59 -1.60
N ASN A 164 -5.49 -30.15 -0.92
CA ASN A 164 -6.09 -30.83 0.23
C ASN A 164 -5.05 -31.15 1.33
N THR A 165 -4.27 -30.13 1.69
CA THR A 165 -3.29 -30.15 2.77
C THR A 165 -3.37 -28.83 3.55
N TYR A 166 -2.77 -28.79 4.73
CA TYR A 166 -2.73 -27.57 5.53
C TYR A 166 -1.39 -27.38 6.24
N GLU A 167 -1.11 -26.13 6.59
CA GLU A 167 -0.06 -25.76 7.53
C GLU A 167 -0.71 -24.97 8.67
N SER A 168 -0.45 -25.38 9.92
CA SER A 168 -0.97 -24.68 11.10
C SER A 168 0.17 -23.94 11.77
N GLY A 169 0.02 -22.62 11.92
CA GLY A 169 0.97 -21.78 12.62
C GLY A 169 0.79 -21.81 14.13
N VAL A 170 1.88 -21.55 14.84
CA VAL A 170 1.90 -21.15 16.26
C VAL A 170 2.37 -19.71 16.37
N GLN A 171 2.14 -19.08 17.53
CA GLN A 171 2.56 -17.71 17.76
C GLN A 171 4.07 -17.58 17.60
N THR A 172 4.51 -16.64 16.78
CA THR A 172 5.94 -16.35 16.61
C THR A 172 6.45 -15.54 17.79
N GLU A 173 7.46 -16.02 18.49
CA GLU A 173 8.08 -15.25 19.56
C GLU A 173 9.09 -14.24 18.98
N LEU A 174 8.83 -12.94 19.18
CA LEU A 174 9.78 -11.89 18.81
C LEU A 174 10.85 -11.76 19.89
N ASN A 175 12.12 -11.92 19.51
CA ASN A 175 13.24 -11.49 20.32
C ASN A 175 13.46 -9.98 20.11
N PRO A 176 13.45 -9.14 21.16
CA PRO A 176 13.63 -7.69 21.02
C PRO A 176 14.97 -7.26 20.39
N SER A 177 16.01 -8.09 20.52
CA SER A 177 17.36 -7.80 20.03
C SER A 177 17.60 -8.30 18.60
N THR A 178 16.97 -9.41 18.20
CA THR A 178 17.25 -10.07 16.91
C THR A 178 16.05 -10.19 15.99
N GLY A 179 14.86 -9.75 16.43
CA GLY A 179 13.60 -10.03 15.75
C GLY A 179 13.20 -11.51 15.87
N ALA A 180 12.28 -11.95 15.01
CA ALA A 180 11.89 -13.36 14.92
C ALA A 180 12.60 -13.99 13.71
N PRO A 181 13.23 -15.16 13.87
CA PRO A 181 13.86 -15.84 12.75
C PRO A 181 12.79 -16.45 11.83
N GLU A 182 13.05 -16.48 10.51
CA GLU A 182 12.07 -16.94 9.51
C GLU A 182 11.58 -18.37 9.75
N ASN A 183 12.43 -19.24 10.29
CA ASN A 183 12.10 -20.63 10.61
C ASN A 183 11.16 -20.80 11.81
N ALA A 184 10.92 -19.73 12.58
CA ALA A 184 9.96 -19.69 13.68
C ALA A 184 8.59 -19.11 13.26
N MET A 185 8.43 -18.76 11.99
CA MET A 185 7.20 -18.21 11.43
C MET A 185 6.44 -19.26 10.62
N PRO A 186 5.09 -19.20 10.59
CA PRO A 186 4.30 -19.94 9.61
C PRO A 186 4.72 -19.58 8.18
N VAL A 187 4.79 -20.56 7.28
CA VAL A 187 5.28 -20.37 5.91
C VAL A 187 4.18 -20.69 4.89
N LEU A 188 3.79 -19.67 4.13
CA LEU A 188 2.88 -19.79 2.99
C LEU A 188 3.69 -20.06 1.72
N TYR A 189 3.49 -21.21 1.09
CA TYR A 189 4.12 -21.58 -0.18
C TYR A 189 3.20 -21.29 -1.36
N LEU A 190 3.71 -20.60 -2.38
CA LEU A 190 2.97 -20.27 -3.60
C LEU A 190 3.78 -20.66 -4.83
N PRO A 191 3.18 -21.29 -5.85
CA PRO A 191 3.88 -21.52 -7.11
C PRO A 191 3.94 -20.24 -7.96
N VAL A 192 5.12 -19.94 -8.51
CA VAL A 192 5.31 -18.80 -9.43
C VAL A 192 4.47 -18.97 -10.70
N ASN A 193 3.99 -17.86 -11.26
CA ASN A 193 3.18 -17.76 -12.48
C ASN A 193 1.86 -18.52 -12.43
N LYS A 194 1.35 -18.82 -11.22
CA LYS A 194 0.02 -19.40 -11.01
C LYS A 194 -0.92 -18.38 -10.37
N ARG A 195 -2.18 -18.40 -10.79
CA ARG A 195 -3.23 -17.60 -10.17
C ARG A 195 -3.63 -18.21 -8.85
N VAL A 196 -3.30 -17.49 -7.78
CA VAL A 196 -3.65 -17.85 -6.42
C VAL A 196 -4.86 -17.04 -6.00
N GLU A 197 -5.93 -17.72 -5.59
CA GLU A 197 -7.04 -17.10 -4.88
C GLU A 197 -6.85 -17.30 -3.38
N PHE A 198 -6.77 -16.18 -2.67
CA PHE A 198 -6.80 -16.16 -1.22
C PHE A 198 -8.23 -16.03 -0.74
N ILE A 199 -8.67 -16.99 0.06
CA ILE A 199 -9.94 -16.95 0.76
C ILE A 199 -9.59 -16.66 2.22
N LEU A 200 -10.11 -15.58 2.77
CA LEU A 200 -9.64 -15.00 4.02
C LEU A 200 -10.73 -15.08 5.07
N ASN A 201 -10.42 -15.76 6.18
CA ASN A 201 -11.31 -15.93 7.31
C ASN A 201 -10.59 -15.64 8.64
N ALA A 202 -11.31 -15.09 9.62
CA ALA A 202 -10.78 -14.93 10.96
C ALA A 202 -11.54 -15.81 11.95
N ARG A 203 -10.82 -16.49 12.85
CA ARG A 203 -11.44 -17.33 13.88
C ARG A 203 -11.99 -16.52 15.06
N ASP A 204 -11.42 -15.36 15.34
CA ASP A 204 -11.64 -14.68 16.63
C ASP A 204 -11.88 -13.17 16.53
N VAL A 205 -10.85 -12.38 16.27
CA VAL A 205 -10.92 -10.92 16.17
C VAL A 205 -10.61 -10.47 14.75
N ILE A 206 -10.74 -9.19 14.48
CA ILE A 206 -10.35 -8.65 13.18
C ILE A 206 -8.82 -8.72 13.05
N HIS A 207 -8.36 -9.18 11.89
CA HIS A 207 -6.95 -9.16 11.48
C HIS A 207 -6.86 -8.52 10.09
N SER A 208 -5.65 -8.38 9.55
CA SER A 208 -5.47 -8.02 8.13
C SER A 208 -4.34 -8.80 7.53
N PHE A 209 -4.62 -9.58 6.49
CA PHE A 209 -3.62 -10.30 5.73
C PHE A 209 -2.88 -9.33 4.82
N TRP A 210 -1.58 -9.12 5.07
CA TRP A 210 -0.77 -8.21 4.28
C TRP A 210 0.60 -8.82 3.94
N VAL A 211 0.88 -8.85 2.63
CA VAL A 211 2.21 -9.12 2.08
C VAL A 211 2.69 -7.80 1.47
N PRO A 212 3.54 -7.00 2.14
CA PRO A 212 3.96 -5.68 1.65
C PRO A 212 4.53 -5.70 0.23
N ALA A 213 5.31 -6.71 -0.12
CA ALA A 213 5.87 -6.84 -1.47
C ALA A 213 4.81 -6.99 -2.56
N PHE A 214 3.61 -7.48 -2.22
CA PHE A 214 2.50 -7.61 -3.17
C PHE A 214 1.72 -6.30 -3.32
N LEU A 215 1.95 -5.30 -2.44
CA LEU A 215 1.22 -4.03 -2.38
C LEU A 215 -0.31 -4.18 -2.24
N GLN A 216 -0.77 -5.31 -1.73
CA GLN A 216 -2.18 -5.61 -1.50
C GLN A 216 -2.37 -6.18 -0.11
N LYS A 217 -3.36 -5.64 0.61
CA LYS A 217 -3.83 -6.15 1.89
C LYS A 217 -5.34 -6.33 1.84
N MET A 218 -5.85 -7.21 2.67
CA MET A 218 -7.29 -7.35 2.85
C MET A 218 -7.57 -7.73 4.30
N ASP A 219 -8.51 -7.02 4.91
CA ASP A 219 -8.89 -7.23 6.29
C ASP A 219 -9.70 -8.53 6.41
N MET A 220 -9.58 -9.20 7.55
CA MET A 220 -10.19 -10.49 7.84
C MET A 220 -11.13 -10.30 9.02
N LEU A 221 -12.42 -10.40 8.77
CA LEU A 221 -13.45 -10.14 9.77
C LEU A 221 -14.04 -11.46 10.25
N PRO A 222 -14.20 -11.67 11.56
CA PRO A 222 -14.97 -12.80 12.07
C PRO A 222 -16.37 -12.84 11.43
N GLY A 223 -16.82 -14.05 11.09
CA GLY A 223 -18.12 -14.28 10.48
C GLY A 223 -18.26 -13.81 9.01
N ARG A 224 -17.22 -13.26 8.37
CA ARG A 224 -17.24 -12.90 6.94
C ARG A 224 -16.06 -13.48 6.19
N THR A 225 -16.27 -13.75 4.90
CA THR A 225 -15.22 -14.26 4.03
C THR A 225 -14.85 -13.22 2.98
N ASN A 226 -13.63 -12.72 3.05
CA ASN A 226 -13.06 -11.89 2.01
C ASN A 226 -12.22 -12.72 1.05
N ARG A 227 -12.04 -12.25 -0.17
CA ARG A 227 -11.19 -12.91 -1.16
C ARG A 227 -10.55 -11.92 -2.10
N PHE A 228 -9.37 -12.27 -2.58
CA PHE A 228 -8.72 -11.59 -3.68
C PHE A 228 -7.79 -12.56 -4.42
N GLN A 229 -7.40 -12.20 -5.63
CA GLN A 229 -6.53 -13.02 -6.46
C GLN A 229 -5.24 -12.28 -6.80
N VAL A 230 -4.13 -13.03 -6.83
CA VAL A 230 -2.84 -12.54 -7.32
C VAL A 230 -2.18 -13.59 -8.20
N VAL A 231 -1.31 -13.14 -9.10
CA VAL A 231 -0.36 -14.02 -9.79
C VAL A 231 1.03 -13.62 -9.35
N PRO A 232 1.72 -14.38 -8.49
CA PRO A 232 3.13 -14.13 -8.18
C PRO A 232 3.99 -14.34 -9.44
N THR A 233 4.84 -13.40 -9.79
CA THR A 233 5.63 -13.41 -11.03
C THR A 233 7.14 -13.49 -10.80
N GLN A 234 7.56 -13.48 -9.53
CA GLN A 234 8.96 -13.58 -9.12
C GLN A 234 9.11 -14.59 -8.00
N GLU A 235 9.99 -15.57 -8.19
CA GLU A 235 10.40 -16.48 -7.11
C GLU A 235 11.20 -15.74 -6.03
N GLY A 236 11.05 -16.16 -4.78
CA GLY A 236 11.73 -15.57 -3.65
C GLY A 236 10.99 -15.73 -2.34
N THR A 237 11.60 -15.21 -1.28
CA THR A 237 11.03 -15.16 0.06
C THR A 237 10.57 -13.74 0.37
N PHE A 238 9.31 -13.60 0.77
CA PHE A 238 8.68 -12.34 1.11
C PHE A 238 8.14 -12.39 2.53
N GLN A 239 8.08 -11.24 3.20
CA GLN A 239 7.52 -11.14 4.54
C GLN A 239 6.01 -10.88 4.47
N GLY A 240 5.29 -11.52 5.37
CA GLY A 240 3.88 -11.28 5.65
C GLY A 240 3.68 -10.82 7.09
N LYS A 241 2.66 -10.00 7.31
CA LYS A 241 2.32 -9.50 8.65
C LYS A 241 0.83 -9.22 8.80
N CYS A 242 0.38 -9.18 10.05
CA CYS A 242 -0.92 -8.61 10.40
C CYS A 242 -0.86 -7.08 10.30
N ALA A 243 -1.86 -6.46 9.69
CA ALA A 243 -1.96 -5.00 9.53
C ALA A 243 -3.19 -4.37 10.21
N GLU A 244 -3.89 -5.10 11.06
CA GLU A 244 -5.01 -4.62 11.88
C GLU A 244 -4.81 -5.05 13.34
N LEU A 245 -5.02 -4.14 14.29
CA LEU A 245 -4.64 -4.38 15.69
C LEU A 245 -5.50 -5.49 16.31
N CYS A 246 -4.87 -6.63 16.60
CA CYS A 246 -5.56 -7.86 17.03
C CYS A 246 -5.27 -8.32 18.47
N GLY A 247 -4.61 -7.47 19.26
CA GLY A 247 -4.37 -7.68 20.70
C GLY A 247 -2.90 -7.72 21.10
N ALA A 248 -2.61 -8.36 22.23
CA ALA A 248 -1.33 -8.27 22.95
C ALA A 248 -0.11 -8.64 22.10
N TYR A 249 -0.25 -9.62 21.21
CA TYR A 249 0.84 -10.11 20.37
C TYR A 249 0.63 -9.77 18.89
N HIS A 250 -0.04 -8.64 18.59
CA HIS A 250 -0.26 -8.16 17.23
C HIS A 250 1.04 -8.03 16.41
N SER A 251 2.09 -7.45 16.99
CA SER A 251 3.40 -7.30 16.33
C SER A 251 4.09 -8.62 16.02
N GLN A 252 3.68 -9.70 16.70
CA GLN A 252 4.21 -11.06 16.56
C GLN A 252 3.42 -11.90 15.53
N MET A 253 2.36 -11.36 14.92
CA MET A 253 1.60 -12.05 13.88
C MET A 253 2.28 -11.93 12.51
N LEU A 254 3.47 -12.51 12.43
CA LEU A 254 4.30 -12.55 11.23
C LEU A 254 4.15 -13.91 10.53
N PHE A 255 4.35 -13.92 9.22
CA PHE A 255 4.45 -15.13 8.41
C PHE A 255 5.43 -14.89 7.27
N VAL A 256 5.89 -15.97 6.65
CA VAL A 256 6.78 -15.90 5.49
C VAL A 256 6.01 -16.40 4.27
N VAL A 257 6.19 -15.76 3.13
CA VAL A 257 5.66 -16.22 1.84
C VAL A 257 6.83 -16.68 0.99
N LYS A 258 6.84 -17.94 0.57
CA LYS A 258 7.81 -18.48 -0.37
C LYS A 258 7.14 -18.67 -1.73
N VAL A 259 7.53 -17.84 -2.68
CA VAL A 259 7.14 -18.03 -4.09
C VAL A 259 8.21 -18.91 -4.73
N VAL A 260 7.82 -20.10 -5.17
CA VAL A 260 8.73 -21.16 -5.58
C VAL A 260 8.33 -21.76 -6.92
N SER A 261 9.19 -22.59 -7.50
CA SER A 261 8.85 -23.39 -8.68
C SER A 261 7.71 -24.37 -8.41
N GLN A 262 7.00 -24.81 -9.45
CA GLN A 262 5.93 -25.80 -9.30
C GLN A 262 6.42 -27.09 -8.62
N ASN A 263 7.61 -27.58 -8.98
CA ASN A 263 8.17 -28.80 -8.41
C ASN A 263 8.45 -28.68 -6.90
N GLU A 264 8.93 -27.52 -6.46
CA GLU A 264 9.18 -27.27 -5.04
C GLU A 264 7.86 -27.12 -4.27
N TYR A 265 6.86 -26.45 -4.86
CA TYR A 265 5.52 -26.39 -4.29
C TYR A 265 4.93 -27.79 -4.10
N ASP A 266 4.97 -28.64 -5.13
CA ASP A 266 4.44 -30.01 -5.08
C ASP A 266 5.17 -30.87 -4.04
N SER A 267 6.50 -30.74 -3.98
CA SER A 267 7.33 -31.40 -2.95
C SER A 267 6.95 -30.98 -1.54
N GLN A 268 6.72 -29.68 -1.32
CA GLN A 268 6.26 -29.17 -0.03
C GLN A 268 4.86 -29.68 0.32
N MET A 269 3.93 -29.74 -0.65
CA MET A 269 2.60 -30.30 -0.41
C MET A 269 2.68 -31.79 -0.04
N GLN A 270 3.57 -32.56 -0.68
CA GLN A 270 3.80 -33.96 -0.29
C GLN A 270 4.38 -34.06 1.12
N LYS A 271 5.36 -33.21 1.48
CA LYS A 271 5.92 -33.16 2.82
C LYS A 271 4.85 -32.91 3.90
N LEU A 272 3.91 -31.98 3.64
CA LEU A 272 2.78 -31.74 4.55
C LEU A 272 1.91 -33.00 4.71
N ARG A 273 1.65 -33.74 3.63
CA ARG A 273 0.92 -35.03 3.71
C ARG A 273 1.67 -36.05 4.56
N ASP A 274 2.98 -36.17 4.36
CA ASP A 274 3.83 -37.13 5.10
C ASP A 274 3.89 -36.80 6.60
N LEU A 275 3.75 -35.52 6.96
CA LEU A 275 3.61 -35.05 8.34
C LEU A 275 2.20 -35.25 8.92
N GLY A 276 1.28 -35.87 8.17
CA GLY A 276 -0.11 -36.08 8.59
C GLY A 276 -1.02 -34.87 8.43
N GLN A 277 -0.54 -33.80 7.78
CA GLN A 277 -1.30 -32.55 7.57
C GLN A 277 -2.13 -32.60 6.28
N SER A 278 -2.83 -33.72 6.08
CA SER A 278 -3.77 -33.90 4.98
C SER A 278 -5.15 -33.40 5.35
N GLY A 279 -5.91 -32.93 4.37
CA GLY A 279 -7.23 -32.33 4.57
C GLY A 279 -7.17 -30.82 4.76
N GLN A 280 -8.17 -30.28 5.46
CA GLN A 280 -8.27 -28.85 5.76
C GLN A 280 -8.66 -28.69 7.23
N LEU A 281 -8.13 -27.66 7.88
CA LEU A 281 -8.51 -27.30 9.24
C LEU A 281 -9.96 -26.80 9.24
N PRO A 282 -10.83 -27.32 10.12
CA PRO A 282 -12.24 -26.98 10.10
C PRO A 282 -12.47 -25.54 10.57
N ASN A 283 -13.57 -24.94 10.09
CA ASN A 283 -14.04 -23.62 10.52
C ASN A 283 -14.88 -23.70 11.81
N THR A 284 -15.04 -24.88 12.40
CA THR A 284 -15.75 -25.08 13.68
C THR A 284 -15.04 -24.44 14.86
N LEU A 285 -13.77 -24.05 14.71
CA LEU A 285 -13.02 -23.32 15.73
C LEU A 285 -13.28 -21.80 15.70
N ASN A 286 -14.12 -21.31 14.79
CA ASN A 286 -14.46 -19.90 14.70
C ASN A 286 -15.39 -19.52 15.86
N ARG A 287 -15.10 -18.41 16.54
CA ARG A 287 -15.93 -17.87 17.63
C ARG A 287 -17.26 -17.33 17.12
N GLU A 288 -17.26 -16.79 15.90
CA GLU A 288 -18.45 -16.29 15.24
C GLU A 288 -18.91 -17.24 14.13
N GLN A 289 -20.23 -17.37 13.99
CA GLN A 289 -20.82 -18.09 12.88
C GLN A 289 -20.58 -17.33 11.58
N VAL A 290 -20.28 -18.07 10.53
CA VAL A 290 -20.12 -17.52 9.18
C VAL A 290 -21.47 -16.99 8.71
N ASN A 291 -21.46 -15.78 8.16
CA ASN A 291 -22.61 -15.19 7.52
C ASN A 291 -23.16 -16.16 6.46
N PRO A 292 -24.47 -16.48 6.46
CA PRO A 292 -25.05 -17.41 5.49
C PRO A 292 -24.73 -17.07 4.02
N LYS A 293 -24.54 -15.78 3.69
CA LYS A 293 -24.18 -15.34 2.33
C LYS A 293 -22.77 -15.72 1.90
N ASP A 294 -21.88 -15.93 2.86
CA ASP A 294 -20.47 -16.19 2.65
C ASP A 294 -20.14 -17.68 2.80
N GLN A 295 -21.11 -18.50 3.21
CA GLN A 295 -20.91 -19.91 3.53
C GLN A 295 -20.40 -20.73 2.34
N ASP A 296 -20.90 -20.44 1.14
CA ASP A 296 -20.47 -21.08 -0.11
C ASP A 296 -19.07 -20.63 -0.56
N LEU A 297 -18.53 -19.57 0.03
CA LEU A 297 -17.19 -19.05 -0.27
C LEU A 297 -16.11 -19.77 0.52
N ILE A 298 -16.50 -20.47 1.59
CA ILE A 298 -15.57 -21.14 2.48
C ILE A 298 -15.33 -22.57 1.97
N PRO A 299 -14.08 -22.94 1.70
CA PRO A 299 -13.73 -24.32 1.40
C PRO A 299 -14.13 -25.22 2.55
N THR A 300 -15.05 -26.15 2.29
CA THR A 300 -15.40 -27.20 3.23
C THR A 300 -14.33 -28.29 3.16
N PRO A 301 -13.86 -28.83 4.30
CA PRO A 301 -13.01 -30.00 4.30
C PRO A 301 -13.74 -31.12 3.54
N SER A 302 -13.09 -31.72 2.52
CA SER A 302 -13.61 -32.90 1.83
C SER A 302 -14.00 -33.95 2.86
N GLY A 303 -15.30 -34.23 3.00
CA GLY A 303 -15.84 -35.25 3.91
C GLY A 303 -16.75 -34.76 5.05
N SER A 304 -17.27 -33.54 5.01
CA SER A 304 -18.31 -33.08 5.94
C SER A 304 -19.63 -32.78 5.22
N ASN A 305 -20.29 -33.86 4.76
CA ASN A 305 -21.75 -33.89 4.55
C ASN A 305 -22.35 -34.79 5.63
#